data_AF-A0A437MF35-F1
#
_entry.id   AF-A0A437MF35-F1
#
_cell.length_a   1.000
_cell.length_b   1.000
_cell.length_c   1.000
_cell.angle_alpha   90.00
_cell.angle_beta   90.00
_cell.angle_gamma   90.00
#
_symmetry.space_group_name_H-M   'P 1'
#
loop_
_entity.id
_entity.type
_entity.pdbx_description
1 polymer ?
#
loop_
_entity_poly.entity_id
_entity_poly.type
_entity_poly.pdbx_seq_one_letter_code
_entity_poly.pdbx_strand_id
1 'polypeptide(L)'
;MSKTDPDDKRIASWFENHEMTERQSISWHMASRYRAVQFRQQGPQKLAKVKTFADSNYAFSVTWTPGSLAIAGDLGTFNVTHYQAMRTLESTLKWLDGIEFSYLMEKSSAKREFSAEATTAFIIQAANEPALEMLDGHRPRYGIGRRTSGYRQELQEYRRERAPALMEWRDEARAAIRARLAGEDVGIPNKDDFLPEPPQALAIPRRERRFGDFDARKQGVTDLFEVPDGWELWARLWQEFDYNDAESIFTAAGRREIKEALERHLSDGGPENAADLCYRLGMEDYYGTHEYPFSCRVHYQAIRAWVEKVKADRAAKTEAAA
;
A
#
# COMPACT_ATOMS: atom_id res chain seq x y z
N MET A 1 -11.56 6.29 -19.21
CA MET A 1 -11.12 7.51 -18.51
C MET A 1 -10.41 7.08 -17.23
N SER A 2 -9.07 7.14 -17.22
CA SER A 2 -8.25 6.78 -16.06
C SER A 2 -8.51 7.78 -14.92
N LYS A 3 -8.84 7.30 -13.71
CA LYS A 3 -8.89 8.16 -12.53
C LYS A 3 -7.46 8.57 -12.22
N THR A 4 -7.13 9.84 -12.43
CA THR A 4 -5.82 10.39 -12.09
C THR A 4 -5.58 10.24 -10.59
N ASP A 5 -4.46 9.62 -10.23
CA ASP A 5 -4.00 9.42 -8.87
C ASP A 5 -3.94 10.78 -8.14
N PRO A 6 -4.51 10.94 -6.92
CA PRO A 6 -4.44 12.18 -6.15
C PRO A 6 -3.00 12.69 -5.98
N ASP A 7 -2.03 11.79 -5.86
CA ASP A 7 -0.62 12.15 -5.73
C ASP A 7 -0.06 12.74 -7.01
N ASP A 8 -0.50 12.26 -8.19
CA ASP A 8 -0.07 12.81 -9.47
C ASP A 8 -0.50 14.27 -9.62
N LYS A 9 -1.71 14.63 -9.15
CA LYS A 9 -2.18 16.03 -9.15
C LYS A 9 -1.37 16.91 -8.20
N ARG A 10 -1.09 16.41 -7.00
CA ARG A 10 -0.29 17.12 -6.01
C ARG A 10 1.13 17.37 -6.54
N ILE A 11 1.79 16.35 -7.09
CA ILE A 11 3.13 16.49 -7.67
C ILE A 11 3.09 17.42 -8.89
N ALA A 12 2.08 17.32 -9.76
CA ALA A 12 1.95 18.23 -10.90
C ALA A 12 1.89 19.70 -10.47
N SER A 13 1.15 20.00 -9.39
CA SER A 13 1.04 21.36 -8.85
C SER A 13 2.38 21.93 -8.40
N TRP A 14 3.34 21.08 -8.00
CA TRP A 14 4.69 21.53 -7.68
C TRP A 14 5.33 22.21 -8.89
N PHE A 15 5.14 21.66 -10.08
CA PHE A 15 5.75 22.15 -11.32
C PHE A 15 5.04 23.34 -11.96
N GLU A 16 3.83 23.71 -11.53
CA GLU A 16 3.06 24.82 -12.10
C GLU A 16 3.77 26.18 -11.94
N ASN A 17 4.54 26.35 -10.86
CA ASN A 17 5.29 27.57 -10.57
C ASN A 17 6.80 27.46 -10.87
N HIS A 18 7.23 26.44 -11.65
CA HIS A 18 8.66 26.22 -11.91
C HIS A 18 9.18 27.10 -13.05
N GLU A 19 10.14 27.97 -12.73
CA GLU A 19 10.93 28.68 -13.73
C GLU A 19 12.12 27.83 -14.18
N MET A 20 12.08 27.30 -15.41
CA MET A 20 13.26 26.62 -15.97
C MET A 20 14.17 27.62 -16.69
N THR A 21 15.46 27.58 -16.37
CA THR A 21 16.50 28.43 -16.98
C THR A 21 17.47 27.58 -17.80
N GLU A 22 17.87 28.07 -18.98
CA GLU A 22 18.89 27.43 -19.82
C GLU A 22 20.28 27.77 -19.27
N ARG A 23 21.12 26.77 -19.00
CA ARG A 23 22.53 26.96 -18.63
C ARG A 23 23.44 26.21 -19.60
N GLN A 24 24.58 26.80 -19.91
CA GLN A 24 25.64 26.12 -20.63
C GLN A 24 26.21 25.01 -19.76
N SER A 25 26.30 23.80 -20.30
CA SER A 25 27.05 22.72 -19.69
C SER A 25 28.01 22.10 -20.69
N ILE A 26 29.04 21.49 -20.14
CA ILE A 26 30.01 20.71 -20.89
C ILE A 26 29.72 19.25 -20.53
N SER A 27 29.21 18.49 -21.48
CA SER A 27 29.05 17.04 -21.36
C SER A 27 30.13 16.34 -22.19
N TRP A 28 30.59 15.20 -21.70
CA TRP A 28 31.61 14.40 -22.34
C TRP A 28 30.98 13.09 -22.80
N HIS A 29 31.12 12.77 -24.10
CA HIS A 29 30.66 11.49 -24.66
C HIS A 29 31.85 10.61 -25.01
N MET A 30 31.84 9.39 -24.49
CA MET A 30 32.82 8.35 -24.84
C MET A 30 32.16 7.38 -25.82
N ALA A 31 32.54 7.43 -27.10
CA ALA A 31 32.05 6.49 -28.10
C ALA A 31 33.08 5.38 -28.31
N SER A 32 32.84 4.18 -27.78
CA SER A 32 33.71 3.02 -28.00
C SER A 32 33.33 2.27 -29.27
N ARG A 33 33.66 2.81 -30.44
CA ARG A 33 33.76 1.99 -31.66
C ARG A 33 35.03 2.38 -32.42
N TYR A 34 36.05 1.53 -32.25
CA TYR A 34 37.32 1.45 -32.98
C TYR A 34 38.44 2.48 -32.65
N ARG A 35 39.46 1.98 -31.94
CA ARG A 35 40.90 2.32 -31.96
C ARG A 35 41.43 3.77 -31.93
N ALA A 36 40.62 4.79 -31.66
CA ALA A 36 41.13 6.08 -31.20
C ALA A 36 40.17 6.68 -30.19
N VAL A 37 40.63 6.94 -28.97
CA VAL A 37 39.87 7.74 -27.98
C VAL A 37 39.85 9.17 -28.50
N GLN A 38 38.82 9.53 -29.26
CA GLN A 38 38.59 10.90 -29.67
C GLN A 38 37.78 11.60 -28.58
N PHE A 39 38.43 12.50 -27.85
CA PHE A 39 37.73 13.48 -27.02
C PHE A 39 37.03 14.47 -27.95
N ARG A 40 35.75 14.24 -28.25
CA ARG A 40 34.91 15.27 -28.84
C ARG A 40 34.33 16.11 -27.70
N GLN A 41 34.93 17.28 -27.48
CA GLN A 41 34.21 18.38 -26.83
C GLN A 41 33.03 18.71 -27.75
N GLN A 42 31.84 18.23 -27.41
CA GLN A 42 30.65 18.81 -28.00
C GLN A 42 30.57 20.24 -27.45
N GLY A 43 30.38 21.22 -28.33
CA GLY A 43 30.15 22.60 -27.92
C GLY A 43 29.00 22.70 -26.90
N PRO A 44 28.81 23.87 -26.27
CA PRO A 44 27.88 24.03 -25.15
C PRO A 44 26.53 23.36 -25.46
N GLN A 45 26.25 22.27 -24.75
CA GLN A 45 24.95 21.61 -24.86
C GLN A 45 23.94 22.39 -24.04
N LYS A 46 22.73 22.51 -24.58
CA LYS A 46 21.61 23.17 -23.94
C LYS A 46 21.13 22.30 -22.76
N LEU A 47 21.44 22.70 -21.53
CA LEU A 47 20.82 22.09 -20.35
C LEU A 47 19.75 23.02 -19.82
N ALA A 48 18.59 22.46 -19.53
CA ALA A 48 17.63 23.09 -18.63
C ALA A 48 18.06 22.82 -17.19
N LYS A 49 18.32 23.88 -16.40
CA LYS A 49 18.39 23.83 -14.94
C LYS A 49 17.25 24.67 -14.39
N VAL A 50 16.44 24.07 -13.53
CA VAL A 50 15.38 24.78 -12.81
C VAL A 50 15.96 25.35 -11.52
N LYS A 51 15.71 26.63 -11.22
CA LYS A 51 16.07 27.26 -9.94
C LYS A 51 14.87 28.06 -9.46
N THR A 52 14.35 27.78 -8.27
CA THR A 52 13.22 28.53 -7.68
C THR A 52 13.39 28.78 -6.18
N PHE A 53 12.81 29.89 -5.71
CA PHE A 53 12.83 30.36 -4.32
C PHE A 53 11.60 29.87 -3.53
N ALA A 54 11.84 29.60 -2.24
CA ALA A 54 10.91 29.40 -1.10
C ALA A 54 9.99 28.14 -1.09
N ASP A 55 10.30 27.29 -0.09
CA ASP A 55 9.43 26.46 0.76
C ASP A 55 9.13 24.96 0.47
N SER A 56 9.60 24.38 -0.65
CA SER A 56 10.02 22.95 -0.79
C SER A 56 10.07 22.57 -2.28
N ASN A 57 11.14 22.95 -2.97
CA ASN A 57 11.22 22.79 -4.42
C ASN A 57 12.28 21.76 -4.82
N TYR A 58 11.89 20.84 -5.70
CA TYR A 58 12.76 19.82 -6.29
C TYR A 58 13.59 20.43 -7.43
N ALA A 59 14.91 20.57 -7.25
CA ALA A 59 15.80 21.01 -8.31
C ALA A 59 16.26 19.81 -9.17
N PHE A 60 16.21 19.96 -10.49
CA PHE A 60 16.68 18.94 -11.43
C PHE A 60 17.30 19.55 -12.69
N SER A 61 18.04 18.70 -13.39
CA SER A 61 18.65 18.95 -14.67
C SER A 61 18.30 17.81 -15.61
N VAL A 62 17.92 18.16 -16.84
CA VAL A 62 17.61 17.19 -17.89
C VAL A 62 18.68 17.29 -18.97
N THR A 63 19.31 16.16 -19.25
CA THR A 63 20.29 16.00 -20.32
C THR A 63 19.72 15.03 -21.35
N TRP A 64 19.47 15.53 -22.56
CA TRP A 64 19.07 14.69 -23.69
C TRP A 64 20.23 14.47 -24.64
N THR A 65 20.38 13.24 -25.10
CA THR A 65 21.32 12.84 -26.14
C THR A 65 20.62 11.86 -27.08
N PRO A 66 21.05 11.74 -28.35
CA PRO A 66 20.47 10.74 -29.25
C PRO A 66 20.52 9.33 -28.63
N GLY A 67 19.34 8.77 -28.37
CA GLY A 67 19.15 7.45 -27.77
C GLY A 67 18.99 7.42 -26.24
N SER A 68 19.24 8.52 -25.51
CA SER A 68 19.19 8.53 -24.05
C SER A 68 18.75 9.86 -23.45
N LEU A 69 17.94 9.79 -22.40
CA LEU A 69 17.52 10.89 -21.55
C LEU A 69 18.02 10.63 -20.12
N ALA A 70 18.68 11.61 -19.52
CA ALA A 70 19.15 11.55 -18.15
C ALA A 70 18.57 12.73 -17.36
N ILE A 71 18.03 12.43 -16.18
CA ILE A 71 17.61 13.42 -15.19
C ILE A 71 18.48 13.26 -13.97
N ALA A 72 19.01 14.37 -13.47
CA ALA A 72 19.75 14.41 -12.22
C ALA A 72 19.25 15.58 -11.37
N GLY A 73 18.94 15.32 -10.11
CA GLY A 73 18.41 16.32 -9.19
C GLY A 73 18.55 15.88 -7.73
N ASP A 74 17.82 16.57 -6.84
CA ASP A 74 17.91 16.36 -5.39
C ASP A 74 17.43 14.97 -4.93
N LEU A 75 16.60 14.32 -5.75
CA LEU A 75 16.04 12.97 -5.52
C LEU A 75 16.79 11.88 -6.30
N GLY A 76 18.03 12.17 -6.70
CA GLY A 76 18.93 11.24 -7.35
C GLY A 76 18.99 11.39 -8.87
N THR A 77 19.29 10.27 -9.54
CA THR A 77 19.46 10.23 -11.00
C THR A 77 18.53 9.21 -11.63
N PHE A 78 17.97 9.56 -12.78
CA PHE A 78 17.04 8.74 -13.54
C PHE A 78 17.45 8.73 -15.00
N ASN A 79 17.76 7.54 -15.53
CA ASN A 79 18.22 7.38 -16.90
C ASN A 79 17.23 6.50 -17.67
N VAL A 80 16.89 6.94 -18.88
CA VAL A 80 16.06 6.21 -19.83
C VAL A 80 16.83 6.10 -21.14
N THR A 81 16.96 4.88 -21.63
CA THR A 81 17.62 4.62 -22.92
C THR A 81 16.61 3.98 -23.87
N HIS A 82 16.35 4.67 -24.99
CA HIS A 82 15.43 4.17 -26.00
C HIS A 82 15.89 4.57 -27.41
N TYR A 83 16.82 3.79 -27.97
CA TYR A 83 17.52 4.11 -29.23
C TYR A 83 16.62 4.41 -30.44
N GLN A 84 15.44 3.81 -30.55
CA GLN A 84 14.53 4.04 -31.69
C GLN A 84 13.70 5.31 -31.53
N ALA A 85 13.00 5.47 -30.39
CA ALA A 85 12.20 6.65 -30.10
C ALA A 85 13.03 7.92 -29.89
N MET A 86 14.26 7.82 -29.37
CA MET A 86 15.09 8.97 -29.02
C MET A 86 16.16 9.34 -30.06
N ARG A 87 16.00 8.98 -31.33
CA ARG A 87 16.98 9.32 -32.39
C ARG A 87 17.15 10.82 -32.60
N THR A 88 16.05 11.55 -32.50
CA THR A 88 16.02 13.02 -32.65
C THR A 88 15.31 13.62 -31.45
N LEU A 89 15.54 14.91 -31.19
CA LEU A 89 14.84 15.59 -30.10
C LEU A 89 13.33 15.59 -30.33
N GLU A 90 12.89 15.78 -31.58
CA GLU A 90 11.46 15.80 -31.93
C GLU A 90 10.77 14.45 -31.75
N SER A 91 11.41 13.36 -32.19
CA SER A 91 10.90 12.02 -31.94
C SER A 91 10.86 11.69 -30.44
N THR A 92 11.83 12.21 -29.67
CA THR A 92 11.86 12.06 -28.21
C THR A 92 10.68 12.77 -27.55
N LEU A 93 10.44 14.04 -27.89
CA LEU A 93 9.33 14.81 -27.34
C LEU A 93 7.99 14.16 -27.66
N LYS A 94 7.79 13.71 -28.92
CA LYS A 94 6.56 13.01 -29.33
C LYS A 94 6.35 11.71 -28.56
N TRP A 95 7.42 10.96 -28.31
CA TRP A 95 7.34 9.71 -27.55
C TRP A 95 7.01 9.95 -26.08
N LEU A 96 7.69 10.89 -25.43
CA LEU A 96 7.48 11.24 -24.02
C LEU A 96 6.13 11.93 -23.76
N ASP A 97 5.53 12.53 -24.79
CA ASP A 97 4.24 13.17 -24.66
C ASP A 97 3.08 12.18 -24.49
N GLY A 98 3.21 10.98 -25.04
CA GLY A 98 2.19 9.93 -24.96
C GLY A 98 2.56 8.76 -24.07
N ILE A 99 3.71 8.80 -23.38
CA ILE A 99 4.18 7.65 -22.62
C ILE A 99 3.47 7.53 -21.26
N GLU A 100 3.04 6.30 -20.94
CA GLU A 100 2.53 6.00 -19.61
C GLU A 100 3.67 5.83 -18.60
N PHE A 101 3.40 6.20 -17.33
CA PHE A 101 4.36 6.10 -16.23
C PHE A 101 4.99 4.70 -16.12
N SER A 102 4.16 3.66 -16.11
CA SER A 102 4.58 2.26 -16.01
C SER A 102 5.57 1.89 -17.11
N TYR A 103 5.24 2.20 -18.37
CA TYR A 103 6.08 1.89 -19.51
C TYR A 103 7.39 2.70 -19.50
N LEU A 104 7.36 3.95 -19.07
CA LEU A 104 8.59 4.74 -18.92
C LEU A 104 9.51 4.11 -17.87
N MET A 105 8.95 3.69 -16.73
CA MET A 105 9.73 3.07 -15.67
C MET A 105 10.36 1.74 -16.11
N GLU A 106 9.66 0.93 -16.89
CA GLU A 106 10.20 -0.30 -17.49
C GLU A 106 11.39 -0.06 -18.44
N LYS A 107 11.44 1.11 -19.08
CA LYS A 107 12.56 1.51 -19.96
C LYS A 107 13.67 2.27 -19.22
N SER A 108 13.51 2.47 -17.92
CA SER A 108 14.46 3.20 -17.10
C SER A 108 15.34 2.25 -16.29
N SER A 109 16.35 2.81 -15.61
CA SER A 109 17.11 2.09 -14.60
C SER A 109 16.40 1.98 -13.24
N ALA A 110 15.17 2.50 -13.11
CA ALA A 110 14.43 2.47 -11.85
C ALA A 110 14.06 1.04 -11.47
N LYS A 111 14.36 0.69 -10.22
CA LYS A 111 13.91 -0.56 -9.62
C LYS A 111 12.69 -0.28 -8.78
N ARG A 112 11.77 -1.23 -8.76
CA ARG A 112 10.69 -1.20 -7.77
C ARG A 112 11.29 -1.57 -6.42
N GLU A 113 10.86 -0.88 -5.38
CA GLU A 113 11.25 -1.13 -4.00
C GLU A 113 10.09 -1.77 -3.26
N PHE A 114 10.41 -2.54 -2.23
CA PHE A 114 9.40 -3.13 -1.36
C PHE A 114 8.58 -2.02 -0.69
N SER A 115 7.25 -2.10 -0.82
CA SER A 115 6.33 -1.15 -0.20
C SER A 115 5.58 -1.84 0.93
N ALA A 116 5.95 -1.54 2.18
CA ALA A 116 5.28 -2.09 3.36
C ALA A 116 3.80 -1.68 3.41
N GLU A 117 3.50 -0.45 3.01
CA GLU A 117 2.13 0.07 2.95
C GLU A 117 1.30 -0.68 1.90
N ALA A 118 1.80 -0.83 0.68
CA ALA A 118 1.08 -1.55 -0.37
C ALA A 118 0.95 -3.06 -0.07
N THR A 119 1.94 -3.64 0.59
CA THR A 119 1.87 -5.02 1.10
C THR A 119 0.80 -5.16 2.17
N THR A 120 0.72 -4.24 3.12
CA THR A 120 -0.34 -4.21 4.13
C THR A 120 -1.70 -4.09 3.45
N ALA A 121 -1.87 -3.15 2.53
CA ALA A 121 -3.12 -2.94 1.82
C ALA A 121 -3.57 -4.21 1.08
N PHE A 122 -2.65 -4.90 0.43
CA PHE A 122 -2.90 -6.18 -0.24
C PHE A 122 -3.37 -7.26 0.75
N ILE A 123 -2.65 -7.48 1.85
CA ILE A 123 -3.01 -8.49 2.86
C ILE A 123 -4.38 -8.19 3.47
N ILE A 124 -4.65 -6.93 3.81
CA ILE A 124 -5.94 -6.50 4.38
C ILE A 124 -7.07 -6.65 3.37
N GLN A 125 -6.82 -6.37 2.08
CA GLN A 125 -7.80 -6.60 1.03
C GLN A 125 -8.10 -8.10 0.89
N ALA A 126 -7.07 -8.95 0.85
CA ALA A 126 -7.22 -10.40 0.79
C ALA A 126 -8.00 -10.95 2.01
N ALA A 127 -7.85 -10.34 3.19
CA ALA A 127 -8.60 -10.71 4.39
C ALA A 127 -10.06 -10.21 4.36
N ASN A 128 -10.30 -9.04 3.78
CA ASN A 128 -11.63 -8.43 3.71
C ASN A 128 -12.54 -9.07 2.67
N GLU A 129 -12.03 -9.40 1.49
CA GLU A 129 -12.82 -9.93 0.38
C GLU A 129 -13.69 -11.14 0.77
N PRO A 130 -13.14 -12.25 1.33
CA PRO A 130 -13.94 -13.40 1.73
C PRO A 130 -14.88 -13.10 2.92
N ALA A 131 -14.45 -12.25 3.87
CA ALA A 131 -15.28 -11.85 5.00
C ALA A 131 -16.49 -11.02 4.57
N LEU A 132 -16.31 -10.13 3.60
CA LEU A 132 -17.39 -9.32 3.01
C LEU A 132 -18.33 -10.17 2.17
N GLU A 133 -17.82 -11.08 1.34
CA GLU A 133 -18.64 -12.04 0.59
C GLU A 133 -19.56 -12.86 1.51
N MET A 134 -19.04 -13.28 2.67
CA MET A 134 -19.82 -13.98 3.69
C MET A 134 -20.88 -13.06 4.30
N LEU A 135 -20.52 -11.86 4.73
CA LEU A 135 -21.46 -10.89 5.32
C LEU A 135 -22.60 -10.52 4.36
N ASP A 136 -22.30 -10.46 3.07
CA ASP A 136 -23.25 -10.13 2.01
C ASP A 136 -24.09 -11.34 1.58
N GLY A 137 -23.83 -12.53 2.14
CA GLY A 137 -24.60 -13.75 1.88
C GLY A 137 -24.30 -14.37 0.50
N HIS A 138 -23.19 -13.99 -0.13
CA HIS A 138 -22.82 -14.47 -1.46
C HIS A 138 -22.20 -15.87 -1.45
N ARG A 139 -21.68 -16.35 -0.31
CA ARG A 139 -21.20 -17.73 -0.18
C ARG A 139 -22.32 -18.68 0.27
N PRO A 140 -22.69 -19.68 -0.54
CA PRO A 140 -23.54 -20.76 -0.06
C PRO A 140 -22.75 -21.56 0.99
N ARG A 141 -23.36 -21.77 2.16
CA ARG A 141 -22.83 -22.70 3.17
C ARG A 141 -22.66 -24.06 2.50
N TYR A 142 -21.46 -24.65 2.57
CA TYR A 142 -21.26 -26.02 2.09
C TYR A 142 -22.33 -26.93 2.74
N GLY A 143 -23.18 -27.53 1.91
CA GLY A 143 -24.21 -28.47 2.35
C GLY A 143 -25.61 -27.91 2.65
N ILE A 144 -25.82 -26.59 2.64
CA ILE A 144 -27.18 -26.01 2.80
C ILE A 144 -27.43 -25.05 1.65
N GLY A 145 -28.11 -25.52 0.61
CA GLY A 145 -28.42 -24.78 -0.64
C GLY A 145 -29.37 -23.59 -0.49
N ARG A 146 -29.34 -22.88 0.64
CA ARG A 146 -30.06 -21.63 0.84
C ARG A 146 -29.09 -20.47 0.72
N ARG A 147 -29.36 -19.56 -0.22
CA ARG A 147 -28.86 -18.18 -0.15
C ARG A 147 -29.45 -17.58 1.13
N THR A 148 -28.64 -17.44 2.17
CA THR A 148 -29.02 -16.68 3.36
C THR A 148 -29.13 -15.20 2.98
N SER A 149 -30.03 -14.45 3.63
CA SER A 149 -30.30 -13.03 3.35
C SER A 149 -29.16 -12.07 3.77
N GLY A 150 -27.91 -12.55 3.79
CA GLY A 150 -26.75 -11.87 4.36
C GLY A 150 -26.80 -11.85 5.90
N TYR A 151 -25.64 -12.02 6.54
CA TYR A 151 -25.54 -12.06 8.00
C TYR A 151 -25.53 -10.67 8.65
N ARG A 152 -25.48 -9.59 7.85
CA ARG A 152 -25.42 -8.22 8.38
C ARG A 152 -26.56 -7.89 9.34
N GLN A 153 -27.78 -8.37 9.07
CA GLN A 153 -28.95 -8.08 9.89
C GLN A 153 -28.90 -8.82 11.22
N GLU A 154 -28.65 -10.13 11.20
CA GLU A 154 -28.46 -10.95 12.42
C GLU A 154 -27.29 -10.42 13.28
N LEU A 155 -26.22 -9.96 12.64
CA LEU A 155 -25.03 -9.42 13.31
C LEU A 155 -25.29 -8.02 13.91
N GLN A 156 -26.15 -7.22 13.27
CA GLN A 156 -26.62 -5.96 13.83
C GLN A 156 -27.55 -6.17 15.03
N GLU A 157 -28.48 -7.13 14.93
CA GLU A 157 -29.39 -7.50 16.02
C GLU A 157 -28.59 -8.02 17.22
N TYR A 158 -27.67 -8.96 16.99
CA TYR A 158 -26.76 -9.45 18.02
C TYR A 158 -25.97 -8.32 18.70
N ARG A 159 -25.40 -7.39 17.93
CA ARG A 159 -24.66 -6.25 18.51
C ARG A 159 -25.55 -5.32 19.33
N ARG A 160 -26.79 -5.11 18.89
CA ARG A 160 -27.78 -4.28 19.58
C ARG A 160 -28.16 -4.91 20.93
N GLU A 161 -28.28 -6.23 20.99
CA GLU A 161 -28.61 -6.98 22.21
C GLU A 161 -27.40 -7.16 23.13
N ARG A 162 -26.21 -7.33 22.55
CA ARG A 162 -24.97 -7.55 23.30
C ARG A 162 -24.52 -6.33 24.09
N ALA A 163 -24.67 -5.13 23.53
CA ALA A 163 -24.22 -3.89 24.19
C ALA A 163 -24.87 -3.66 25.57
N PRO A 164 -26.21 -3.72 25.73
CA PRO A 164 -26.84 -3.59 27.03
C PRO A 164 -26.50 -4.74 27.98
N ALA A 165 -26.48 -5.99 27.49
CA ALA A 165 -26.06 -7.16 28.27
C ALA A 165 -24.63 -7.01 28.86
N LEU A 166 -23.69 -6.48 28.06
CA LEU A 166 -22.33 -6.24 28.52
C LEU A 166 -22.25 -5.11 29.56
N MET A 167 -23.11 -4.09 29.46
CA MET A 167 -23.19 -3.06 30.50
C MET A 167 -23.75 -3.63 31.80
N GLU A 168 -24.82 -4.42 31.72
CA GLU A 168 -25.45 -5.06 32.87
C GLU A 168 -24.45 -5.95 33.62
N TRP A 169 -23.74 -6.82 32.91
CA TRP A 169 -22.66 -7.61 33.49
C TRP A 169 -21.58 -6.75 34.15
N ARG A 170 -21.16 -5.64 33.52
CA ARG A 170 -20.15 -4.73 34.09
C ARG A 170 -20.63 -4.09 35.40
N ASP A 171 -21.90 -3.72 35.47
CA ASP A 171 -22.48 -3.10 36.66
C ASP A 171 -22.62 -4.11 37.79
N GLU A 172 -23.05 -5.34 37.50
CA GLU A 172 -23.11 -6.42 38.48
C GLU A 172 -21.73 -6.86 38.95
N ALA A 173 -20.77 -7.02 38.04
CA ALA A 173 -19.39 -7.34 38.41
C ALA A 173 -18.77 -6.25 39.31
N ARG A 174 -19.04 -4.96 39.02
CA ARG A 174 -18.61 -3.85 39.89
C ARG A 174 -19.31 -3.85 41.24
N ALA A 175 -20.58 -4.25 41.30
CA ALA A 175 -21.31 -4.39 42.56
C ALA A 175 -20.73 -5.54 43.40
N ALA A 176 -20.52 -6.71 42.80
CA ALA A 176 -19.92 -7.88 43.44
C ALA A 176 -18.50 -7.58 43.97
N ILE A 177 -17.67 -6.88 43.19
CA ILE A 177 -16.35 -6.43 43.63
C ILE A 177 -16.45 -5.49 44.84
N ARG A 178 -17.40 -4.55 44.84
CA ARG A 178 -17.63 -3.64 45.98
C ARG A 178 -18.09 -4.38 47.24
N ALA A 179 -19.02 -5.31 47.10
CA ALA A 179 -19.51 -6.15 48.19
C ALA A 179 -18.38 -7.00 48.79
N ARG A 180 -17.55 -7.60 47.94
CA ARG A 180 -16.38 -8.38 48.35
C ARG A 180 -15.35 -7.53 49.11
N LEU A 181 -15.11 -6.29 48.66
CA LEU A 181 -14.26 -5.34 49.39
C LEU A 181 -14.84 -4.92 50.74
N ALA A 182 -16.17 -4.97 50.91
CA ALA A 182 -16.86 -4.73 52.18
C ALA A 182 -16.89 -5.96 53.11
N GLY A 183 -16.32 -7.09 52.69
CA GLY A 183 -16.25 -8.33 53.47
C GLY A 183 -17.41 -9.30 53.24
N GLU A 184 -18.24 -9.06 52.23
CA GLU A 184 -19.33 -9.97 51.85
C GLU A 184 -18.82 -11.10 50.93
N ASP A 185 -19.31 -12.32 51.14
CA ASP A 185 -18.95 -13.48 50.30
C ASP A 185 -19.85 -13.54 49.05
N VAL A 186 -19.55 -12.68 48.08
CA VAL A 186 -20.29 -12.58 46.81
C VAL A 186 -19.37 -12.98 45.65
N GLY A 187 -19.82 -13.93 44.83
CA GLY A 187 -19.13 -14.35 43.62
C GLY A 187 -19.18 -13.28 42.52
N ILE A 188 -18.14 -13.20 41.67
CA ILE A 188 -18.19 -12.34 40.49
C ILE A 188 -19.05 -13.05 39.44
N PRO A 189 -20.11 -12.42 38.91
CA PRO A 189 -20.96 -13.00 37.89
C PRO A 189 -20.15 -13.39 36.65
N ASN A 190 -20.43 -14.56 36.09
CA ASN A 190 -19.80 -14.99 34.85
C ASN A 190 -20.34 -14.14 33.70
N LYS A 191 -19.44 -13.69 32.82
CA LYS A 191 -19.79 -12.83 31.67
C LYS A 191 -20.73 -13.53 30.69
N ASP A 192 -20.52 -14.83 30.50
CA ASP A 192 -21.24 -15.62 29.49
C ASP A 192 -22.72 -15.80 29.85
N ASP A 193 -23.10 -15.66 31.12
CA ASP A 193 -24.49 -15.77 31.58
C ASP A 193 -25.36 -14.55 31.16
N PHE A 194 -24.72 -13.44 30.76
CA PHE A 194 -25.39 -12.19 30.38
C PHE A 194 -25.44 -12.01 28.87
N LEU A 195 -24.46 -12.54 28.15
CA LEU A 195 -24.34 -12.29 26.72
C LEU A 195 -25.41 -13.08 25.97
N PRO A 196 -26.11 -12.46 24.99
CA PRO A 196 -26.99 -13.21 24.12
C PRO A 196 -26.20 -14.29 23.37
N GLU A 197 -26.86 -15.40 23.03
CA GLU A 197 -26.23 -16.41 22.19
C GLU A 197 -25.86 -15.78 20.85
N PRO A 198 -24.60 -15.89 20.39
CA PRO A 198 -24.23 -15.42 19.07
C PRO A 198 -25.07 -16.14 18.01
N PRO A 199 -25.46 -15.46 16.90
CA PRO A 199 -26.12 -16.11 15.77
C PRO A 199 -25.38 -17.38 15.40
N GLN A 200 -26.06 -18.48 15.06
CA GLN A 200 -25.41 -19.77 14.79
C GLN A 200 -24.29 -19.73 13.73
N ALA A 201 -24.28 -18.71 12.87
CA ALA A 201 -23.22 -18.48 11.88
C ALA A 201 -21.99 -17.72 12.42
N LEU A 202 -22.10 -17.11 13.60
CA LEU A 202 -21.04 -16.45 14.37
C LEU A 202 -20.77 -17.17 15.69
N ALA A 203 -21.60 -18.15 16.05
CA ALA A 203 -21.39 -18.98 17.21
C ALA A 203 -20.10 -19.74 16.98
N ILE A 204 -19.10 -19.35 17.77
CA ILE A 204 -17.81 -19.99 17.86
C ILE A 204 -17.96 -21.01 18.99
N PRO A 205 -18.39 -22.27 18.79
CA PRO A 205 -18.32 -23.25 19.85
C PRO A 205 -16.86 -23.38 20.27
N ARG A 206 -16.62 -23.00 21.53
CA ARG A 206 -15.35 -23.19 22.20
C ARG A 206 -15.16 -24.69 22.33
N ARG A 207 -14.24 -25.30 21.57
CA ARG A 207 -13.85 -26.68 21.83
C ARG A 207 -13.22 -26.71 23.22
N GLU A 208 -13.91 -27.30 24.19
CA GLU A 208 -13.33 -27.60 25.50
C GLU A 208 -12.14 -28.54 25.32
N ARG A 209 -10.92 -27.99 25.20
CA ARG A 209 -9.68 -28.75 25.37
C ARG A 209 -8.83 -28.08 26.44
N ARG A 210 -8.42 -28.90 27.42
CA ARG A 210 -7.66 -28.50 28.61
C ARG A 210 -6.39 -27.73 28.21
N PHE A 211 -6.20 -26.59 28.87
CA PHE A 211 -5.02 -25.72 28.85
C PHE A 211 -3.75 -26.42 29.38
N GLY A 212 -3.25 -27.44 28.68
CA GLY A 212 -1.94 -28.03 28.95
C GLY A 212 -1.03 -27.81 27.75
N ASP A 213 0.03 -27.00 27.93
CA ASP A 213 1.13 -26.78 26.98
C ASP A 213 0.73 -26.58 25.51
N PHE A 214 0.06 -25.46 25.23
CA PHE A 214 -0.43 -25.12 23.88
C PHE A 214 0.61 -24.33 23.09
N ASP A 215 1.33 -24.99 22.19
CA ASP A 215 2.11 -24.34 21.13
C ASP A 215 1.14 -23.95 20.00
N ALA A 216 0.46 -22.81 20.15
CA ALA A 216 -0.57 -22.33 19.22
C ALA A 216 -0.07 -22.23 17.76
N ARG A 217 1.24 -22.17 17.55
CA ARG A 217 1.88 -22.09 16.22
C ARG A 217 1.86 -23.42 15.45
N LYS A 218 1.57 -24.56 16.10
CA LYS A 218 1.65 -25.91 15.47
C LYS A 218 0.30 -26.52 15.08
N GLN A 219 -0.83 -25.96 15.51
CA GLN A 219 -2.16 -26.42 15.12
C GLN A 219 -2.87 -25.34 14.30
N GLY A 220 -3.64 -25.76 13.29
CA GLY A 220 -4.33 -24.83 12.40
C GLY A 220 -5.35 -23.99 13.18
N VAL A 221 -5.52 -22.72 12.77
CA VAL A 221 -6.44 -21.73 13.37
C VAL A 221 -7.85 -22.26 13.70
N THR A 222 -8.33 -23.23 12.92
CA THR A 222 -9.63 -23.90 13.10
C THR A 222 -9.72 -24.79 14.35
N ASP A 223 -8.61 -25.10 15.01
CA ASP A 223 -8.58 -26.04 16.13
C ASP A 223 -8.83 -25.38 17.49
N LEU A 224 -8.60 -24.06 17.63
CA LEU A 224 -8.73 -23.32 18.89
C LEU A 224 -10.12 -22.71 19.09
N PHE A 225 -10.74 -22.22 18.02
CA PHE A 225 -12.06 -21.62 18.03
C PHE A 225 -12.68 -21.70 16.63
N GLU A 226 -13.99 -21.92 16.52
CA GLU A 226 -14.68 -21.96 15.23
C GLU A 226 -14.74 -20.55 14.60
N VAL A 227 -13.89 -20.32 13.61
CA VAL A 227 -13.89 -19.09 12.81
C VAL A 227 -14.99 -19.21 11.74
N PRO A 228 -15.89 -18.22 11.59
CA PRO A 228 -16.86 -18.23 10.51
C PRO A 228 -16.17 -18.27 9.14
N ASP A 229 -16.76 -18.98 8.17
CA ASP A 229 -16.24 -19.07 6.81
C ASP A 229 -15.89 -17.67 6.26
N GLY A 230 -14.69 -17.54 5.67
CA GLY A 230 -14.18 -16.30 5.10
C GLY A 230 -13.48 -15.35 6.08
N TRP A 231 -13.45 -15.67 7.38
CA TRP A 231 -12.70 -14.90 8.39
C TRP A 231 -11.34 -15.52 8.76
N GLU A 232 -10.93 -16.59 8.07
CA GLU A 232 -9.75 -17.38 8.42
C GLU A 232 -8.46 -16.56 8.36
N LEU A 233 -8.33 -15.69 7.35
CA LEU A 233 -7.16 -14.83 7.21
C LEU A 233 -7.10 -13.74 8.29
N TRP A 234 -8.26 -13.20 8.70
CA TRP A 234 -8.33 -12.29 9.85
C TRP A 234 -7.93 -12.97 11.16
N ALA A 235 -8.36 -14.22 11.37
CA ALA A 235 -7.99 -15.00 12.55
C ALA A 235 -6.49 -15.35 12.57
N ARG A 236 -5.89 -15.65 11.39
CA ARG A 236 -4.43 -15.84 11.27
C ARG A 236 -3.65 -14.57 11.59
N LEU A 237 -4.09 -13.42 11.08
CA LEU A 237 -3.49 -12.12 11.40
C LEU A 237 -3.59 -11.80 12.90
N TRP A 238 -4.74 -12.04 13.51
CA TRP A 238 -4.94 -11.86 14.95
C TRP A 238 -3.96 -12.70 15.78
N GLN A 239 -3.76 -13.97 15.40
CA GLN A 239 -2.85 -14.88 16.09
C GLN A 239 -1.39 -14.44 15.96
N GLU A 240 -0.99 -13.96 14.78
CA GLU A 240 0.37 -13.51 14.53
C GLU A 240 0.77 -12.34 15.45
N PHE A 241 -0.17 -11.44 15.73
CA PHE A 241 0.07 -10.25 16.54
C PHE A 241 -0.39 -10.37 18.01
N ASP A 242 -0.80 -11.58 18.43
CA ASP A 242 -1.12 -11.96 19.81
C ASP A 242 -2.07 -11.02 20.55
N TYR A 243 -3.22 -10.72 19.93
CA TYR A 243 -4.24 -9.88 20.56
C TYR A 243 -5.10 -10.68 21.56
N ASN A 244 -5.41 -10.09 22.72
CA ASN A 244 -6.05 -10.79 23.85
C ASN A 244 -7.48 -11.33 23.58
N ASP A 245 -8.21 -10.77 22.61
CA ASP A 245 -9.61 -11.14 22.33
C ASP A 245 -9.80 -11.47 20.85
N ALA A 246 -10.12 -12.73 20.54
CA ALA A 246 -10.39 -13.20 19.19
C ALA A 246 -11.60 -12.50 18.56
N GLU A 247 -12.56 -12.04 19.36
CA GLU A 247 -13.73 -11.33 18.83
C GLU A 247 -13.40 -9.95 18.26
N SER A 248 -12.23 -9.40 18.59
CA SER A 248 -11.77 -8.10 18.13
C SER A 248 -11.73 -8.02 16.59
N ILE A 249 -11.48 -9.15 15.90
CA ILE A 249 -11.46 -9.22 14.43
C ILE A 249 -12.80 -8.82 13.81
N PHE A 250 -13.93 -9.07 14.51
CA PHE A 250 -15.25 -8.71 14.00
C PHE A 250 -15.55 -7.21 14.17
N THR A 251 -14.79 -6.51 15.01
CA THR A 251 -14.95 -5.08 15.27
C THR A 251 -14.08 -4.24 14.32
N ALA A 252 -14.52 -3.02 13.99
CA ALA A 252 -13.71 -2.10 13.20
C ALA A 252 -12.44 -1.63 13.93
N ALA A 253 -12.51 -1.53 15.26
CA ALA A 253 -11.37 -1.15 16.10
C ALA A 253 -10.29 -2.22 16.10
N GLY A 254 -10.63 -3.48 16.37
CA GLY A 254 -9.66 -4.58 16.35
C GLY A 254 -9.02 -4.79 14.98
N ARG A 255 -9.79 -4.69 13.88
CA ARG A 255 -9.20 -4.72 12.52
C ARG A 255 -8.24 -3.57 12.24
N ARG A 256 -8.50 -2.38 12.80
CA ARG A 256 -7.58 -1.24 12.69
C ARG A 256 -6.30 -1.50 13.47
N GLU A 257 -6.40 -2.00 14.69
CA GLU A 257 -5.22 -2.33 15.51
C GLU A 257 -4.35 -3.39 14.82
N ILE A 258 -4.96 -4.46 14.30
CA ILE A 258 -4.26 -5.49 13.52
C ILE A 258 -3.58 -4.89 12.29
N LYS A 259 -4.25 -4.00 11.55
CA LYS A 259 -3.65 -3.29 10.42
C LYS A 259 -2.43 -2.48 10.85
N GLU A 260 -2.52 -1.73 11.95
CA GLU A 260 -1.41 -0.91 12.46
C GLU A 260 -0.25 -1.77 12.99
N ALA A 261 -0.53 -2.96 13.55
CA ALA A 261 0.52 -3.93 13.92
C ALA A 261 1.20 -4.54 12.69
N LEU A 262 0.41 -4.89 11.67
CA LEU A 262 0.91 -5.39 10.39
C LEU A 262 1.81 -4.36 9.70
N GLU A 263 1.38 -3.09 9.62
CA GLU A 263 2.17 -2.01 9.03
C GLU A 263 3.51 -1.83 9.75
N ARG A 264 3.51 -1.85 11.09
CA ARG A 264 4.75 -1.78 11.90
C ARG A 264 5.66 -2.97 11.62
N HIS A 265 5.13 -4.19 11.65
CA HIS A 265 5.89 -5.41 11.42
C HIS A 265 6.57 -5.42 10.03
N LEU A 266 5.84 -5.00 8.99
CA LEU A 266 6.36 -4.94 7.62
C LEU A 266 7.35 -3.79 7.41
N SER A 267 7.15 -2.66 8.10
CA SER A 267 8.05 -1.50 8.03
C SER A 267 9.41 -1.80 8.67
N ASP A 268 9.41 -2.50 9.81
CA ASP A 268 10.64 -2.83 10.54
C ASP A 268 11.40 -4.01 9.90
N GLY A 269 10.67 -4.91 9.25
CA GLY A 269 11.17 -6.20 8.78
C GLY A 269 11.68 -6.28 7.34
N GLY A 270 11.26 -5.36 6.48
CA GLY A 270 11.58 -5.40 5.06
C GLY A 270 10.92 -6.60 4.31
N PRO A 271 11.39 -6.89 3.08
CA PRO A 271 10.73 -7.83 2.18
C PRO A 271 10.80 -9.30 2.63
N GLU A 272 11.86 -9.71 3.32
CA GLU A 272 12.02 -11.09 3.81
C GLU A 272 10.96 -11.41 4.88
N ASN A 273 10.77 -10.49 5.84
CA ASN A 273 9.71 -10.64 6.85
C ASN A 273 8.32 -10.66 6.22
N ALA A 274 8.09 -9.90 5.15
CA ALA A 274 6.83 -9.90 4.43
C ALA A 274 6.54 -11.26 3.78
N ALA A 275 7.54 -11.87 3.15
CA ALA A 275 7.42 -13.19 2.55
C ALA A 275 7.18 -14.27 3.61
N ASP A 276 7.95 -14.26 4.69
CA ASP A 276 7.79 -15.19 5.82
C ASP A 276 6.41 -15.06 6.47
N LEU A 277 5.94 -13.83 6.67
CA LEU A 277 4.61 -13.56 7.19
C LEU A 277 3.53 -14.12 6.25
N CYS A 278 3.61 -13.83 4.95
CA CYS A 278 2.62 -14.31 3.99
C CYS A 278 2.60 -15.84 3.93
N TYR A 279 3.77 -16.49 4.02
CA TYR A 279 3.85 -17.93 4.15
C TYR A 279 3.14 -18.45 5.41
N ARG A 280 3.36 -17.83 6.59
CA ARG A 280 2.64 -18.17 7.83
C ARG A 280 1.13 -17.93 7.74
N LEU A 281 0.72 -16.90 7.00
CA LEU A 281 -0.69 -16.61 6.72
C LEU A 281 -1.30 -17.57 5.69
N GLY A 282 -0.53 -18.50 5.12
CA GLY A 282 -0.96 -19.46 4.09
C GLY A 282 -1.23 -18.80 2.74
N MET A 283 -0.55 -17.70 2.45
CA MET A 283 -0.56 -16.99 1.17
C MET A 283 0.66 -17.42 0.35
N GLU A 284 0.63 -18.67 -0.14
CA GLU A 284 1.78 -19.34 -0.76
C GLU A 284 2.29 -18.65 -2.05
N ASP A 285 1.42 -17.91 -2.75
CA ASP A 285 1.74 -17.24 -4.02
C ASP A 285 2.18 -15.76 -3.88
N TYR A 286 2.56 -15.32 -2.69
CA TYR A 286 2.92 -13.92 -2.47
C TYR A 286 4.40 -13.62 -2.75
N TYR A 287 4.66 -12.74 -3.73
CA TYR A 287 6.01 -12.33 -4.15
C TYR A 287 6.41 -10.91 -3.70
N GLY A 288 5.68 -10.31 -2.76
CA GLY A 288 5.94 -8.94 -2.31
C GLY A 288 5.32 -7.88 -3.23
N THR A 289 4.68 -6.86 -2.63
CA THR A 289 4.16 -5.72 -3.37
C THR A 289 5.28 -4.72 -3.52
N HIS A 290 5.75 -4.58 -4.77
CA HIS A 290 6.84 -3.70 -5.11
C HIS A 290 6.30 -2.51 -5.91
N GLU A 291 6.62 -1.30 -5.46
CA GLU A 291 6.18 -0.07 -6.08
C GLU A 291 7.39 0.75 -6.53
N TYR A 292 7.18 1.63 -7.50
CA TYR A 292 8.22 2.60 -7.84
C TYR A 292 8.32 3.64 -6.74
N PRO A 293 9.53 3.96 -6.25
CA PRO A 293 9.72 4.97 -5.23
C PRO A 293 9.10 6.31 -5.62
N PHE A 294 8.73 7.12 -4.62
CA PHE A 294 8.18 8.46 -4.83
C PHE A 294 9.06 9.32 -5.77
N SER A 295 10.39 9.20 -5.65
CA SER A 295 11.35 9.88 -6.53
C SER A 295 11.12 9.58 -8.02
N CYS A 296 10.70 8.37 -8.38
CA CYS A 296 10.39 7.99 -9.76
C CYS A 296 9.17 8.75 -10.30
N ARG A 297 8.14 8.97 -9.48
CA ARG A 297 6.99 9.80 -9.86
C ARG A 297 7.39 11.25 -10.06
N VAL A 298 8.24 11.78 -9.18
CA VAL A 298 8.79 13.14 -9.33
C VAL A 298 9.64 13.25 -10.62
N HIS A 299 10.49 12.27 -10.91
CA HIS A 299 11.24 12.22 -12.17
C HIS A 299 10.33 12.18 -13.39
N TYR A 300 9.24 11.41 -13.36
CA TYR A 300 8.27 11.37 -14.45
C TYR A 300 7.61 12.74 -14.69
N GLN A 301 7.18 13.42 -13.63
CA GLN A 301 6.58 14.75 -13.75
C GLN A 301 7.59 15.80 -14.21
N ALA A 302 8.85 15.69 -13.77
CA ALA A 302 9.95 16.52 -14.28
C ALA A 302 10.16 16.34 -15.80
N ILE A 303 10.04 15.11 -16.31
CA ILE A 303 10.07 14.82 -17.77
C ILE A 303 8.91 15.50 -18.47
N ARG A 304 7.69 15.36 -17.95
CA ARG A 304 6.48 15.99 -18.52
C ARG A 304 6.64 17.50 -18.60
N ALA A 305 7.06 18.14 -17.50
CA ALA A 305 7.30 19.58 -17.46
C ALA A 305 8.39 20.02 -18.45
N TRP A 306 9.47 19.24 -18.58
CA TRP A 306 10.52 19.51 -19.57
C TRP A 306 10.01 19.41 -21.01
N VAL A 307 9.21 18.38 -21.33
CA VAL A 307 8.61 18.21 -22.67
C VAL A 307 7.76 19.42 -23.04
N GLU A 308 6.86 19.84 -22.15
CA GLU A 308 5.97 20.98 -22.38
C GLU A 308 6.74 22.28 -22.57
N LYS A 309 7.76 22.52 -21.75
CA LYS A 309 8.60 23.71 -21.92
C LYS A 309 9.36 23.71 -23.24
N VAL A 310 9.99 22.59 -23.62
CA VAL A 310 10.75 22.53 -24.89
C VAL A 310 9.82 22.74 -26.09
N LYS A 311 8.58 22.24 -26.05
CA LYS A 311 7.57 22.53 -27.07
C LYS A 311 7.24 24.01 -27.12
N ALA A 312 6.95 24.64 -25.98
CA ALA A 312 6.62 26.07 -25.89
C ALA A 312 7.76 26.97 -26.42
N ASP A 313 9.00 26.69 -26.01
CA ASP A 313 10.18 27.45 -26.46
C ASP A 313 10.41 27.31 -27.97
N ARG A 314 10.05 26.17 -28.57
CA ARG A 314 10.14 25.98 -30.03
C ARG A 314 9.03 26.70 -30.76
N ALA A 315 7.79 26.65 -30.26
CA ALA A 315 6.66 27.38 -30.82
C ALA A 315 6.96 28.90 -30.86
N ALA A 316 7.43 29.47 -29.75
CA ALA A 316 7.80 30.88 -29.66
C ALA A 316 8.92 31.28 -30.64
N LYS A 317 9.90 30.39 -30.89
CA LYS A 317 10.96 30.63 -31.88
C LYS A 317 10.48 30.56 -33.32
N THR A 318 9.52 29.68 -33.61
CA THR A 318 8.90 29.60 -34.93
C THR A 318 8.05 30.84 -35.22
N GLU A 319 7.28 31.32 -34.24
CA GLU A 319 6.53 32.58 -34.35
C GLU A 319 7.43 33.79 -34.52
N ALA A 320 8.55 33.87 -33.80
CA ALA A 320 9.51 34.96 -33.93
C ALA A 320 10.27 34.97 -35.27
N ALA A 321 10.25 33.86 -36.02
CA ALA A 321 10.91 33.72 -37.31
C ALA A 321 9.97 33.89 -38.51
N ALA A 322 8.64 33.93 -38.27
CA ALA A 322 7.60 34.13 -39.27
C ALA A 322 7.28 35.63 -39.43
#